data_AF-A0A836RHD0-F1
#
_entry.id   AF-A0A836RHD0-F1
#
_cell.length_a   1.000
_cell.length_b   1.000
_cell.length_c   1.000
_cell.angle_alpha   90.00
_cell.angle_beta   90.00
_cell.angle_gamma   90.00
#
_symmetry.space_group_name_H-M   'P 1'
#
loop_
_entity.id
_entity.type
_entity.pdbx_description
1 polymer ?
#
loop_
_entity_poly.entity_id
_entity_poly.type
_entity_poly.pdbx_seq_one_letter_code
_entity_poly.pdbx_strand_id
1 'polypeptide(L)'
;MWKSAITKVEPGKIMIRGHPIEDLIGKRGYAEVLFLLIKGRLPNPAEAKIFDAIIVSSCDHGVTPPSTLIARTLASTGNELNAALAGGVLAISRFHGGAIEGCMEVLIEGVGAGIPAGPSIGD
;
A
#
# COMPACT_ATOMS: atom_id res chain seq x y z
N MET A 1 17.03 -10.74 -19.20
CA MET A 1 17.67 -10.83 -17.86
C MET A 1 16.89 -9.94 -16.91
N TRP A 2 16.44 -10.44 -15.76
CA TRP A 2 15.60 -9.70 -14.80
C TRP A 2 16.46 -8.83 -13.87
N LYS A 3 16.13 -7.54 -13.70
CA LYS A 3 16.84 -6.60 -12.82
C LYS A 3 15.89 -6.07 -11.75
N SER A 4 16.37 -5.92 -10.51
CA SER A 4 15.61 -5.33 -9.41
C SER A 4 16.52 -4.53 -8.48
N ALA A 5 15.97 -3.43 -7.94
CA ALA A 5 16.61 -2.60 -6.91
C ALA A 5 15.89 -2.70 -5.56
N ILE A 6 14.99 -3.69 -5.38
CA ILE A 6 14.16 -3.84 -4.18
C ILE A 6 14.82 -4.79 -3.18
N THR A 7 15.07 -6.04 -3.59
CA THR A 7 15.62 -7.07 -2.71
C THR A 7 16.78 -7.77 -3.40
N LYS A 8 17.85 -8.03 -2.64
CA LYS A 8 18.97 -8.88 -3.06
C LYS A 8 19.08 -10.05 -2.09
N VAL A 9 19.09 -11.28 -2.63
CA VAL A 9 19.22 -12.51 -1.85
C VAL A 9 20.51 -13.21 -2.26
N GLU A 10 21.36 -13.50 -1.30
CA GLU A 10 22.62 -14.24 -1.43
C GLU A 10 22.69 -15.27 -0.29
N PRO A 11 23.52 -16.33 -0.40
CA PRO A 11 23.70 -17.28 0.70
C PRO A 11 24.03 -16.57 2.02
N GLY A 12 23.17 -16.75 3.03
CA GLY A 12 23.32 -16.14 4.35
C GLY A 12 23.06 -14.64 4.43
N LYS A 13 22.55 -14.00 3.36
CA LYS A 13 22.34 -12.54 3.32
C LYS A 13 21.09 -12.15 2.55
N ILE A 14 20.18 -11.44 3.20
CA ILE A 14 18.99 -10.86 2.58
C ILE A 14 19.02 -9.34 2.79
N MET A 15 19.05 -8.60 1.70
CA MET A 15 19.06 -7.14 1.70
C MET A 15 17.75 -6.60 1.14
N ILE A 16 17.07 -5.73 1.89
CA ILE A 16 15.88 -4.99 1.46
C ILE A 16 16.26 -3.52 1.32
N ARG A 17 16.27 -2.99 0.09
CA ARG A 17 16.63 -1.59 -0.22
C ARG A 17 17.94 -1.15 0.45
N GLY A 18 18.93 -2.05 0.52
CA GLY A 18 20.24 -1.78 1.13
C GLY A 18 20.33 -2.05 2.64
N HIS A 19 19.24 -2.45 3.30
CA HIS A 19 19.23 -2.84 4.70
C HIS A 19 19.29 -4.37 4.86
N PRO A 20 20.16 -4.90 5.73
CA PRO A 20 20.07 -6.31 6.14
C PRO A 20 18.71 -6.58 6.79
N ILE A 21 18.09 -7.73 6.50
CA ILE A 21 16.76 -8.05 7.04
C ILE A 21 16.74 -8.14 8.57
N GLU A 22 17.86 -8.57 9.17
CA GLU A 22 18.10 -8.63 10.61
C GLU A 22 18.09 -7.24 11.30
N ASP A 23 18.28 -6.17 10.53
CA ASP A 23 18.15 -4.80 11.02
C ASP A 23 16.72 -4.26 10.94
N LEU A 24 15.81 -5.01 10.31
CA LEU A 24 14.39 -4.66 10.19
C LEU A 24 13.54 -5.48 11.17
N ILE A 25 13.81 -6.80 11.26
CA ILE A 25 13.05 -7.72 12.11
C ILE A 25 13.13 -7.28 13.58
N GLY A 26 11.96 -7.10 14.21
CA GLY A 26 11.85 -6.71 15.62
C GLY A 26 12.26 -5.26 15.94
N LYS A 27 12.79 -4.52 14.96
CA LYS A 27 13.24 -3.13 15.12
C LYS A 27 12.34 -2.12 14.40
N ARG A 28 11.58 -2.55 13.38
CA ARG A 28 10.70 -1.72 12.56
C ARG A 28 9.29 -2.29 12.49
N GLY A 29 8.30 -1.42 12.42
CA GLY A 29 6.90 -1.79 12.21
C GLY A 29 6.64 -2.21 10.76
N TYR A 30 5.54 -2.95 10.54
CA TYR A 30 5.12 -3.40 9.21
C TYR A 30 4.96 -2.23 8.22
N ALA A 31 4.28 -1.16 8.64
CA ALA A 31 4.07 0.04 7.81
C ALA A 31 5.39 0.72 7.42
N GLU A 32 6.38 0.79 8.32
CA GLU A 32 7.69 1.37 8.02
C GLU A 32 8.46 0.56 6.96
N VAL A 33 8.40 -0.77 7.05
CA VAL A 33 9.05 -1.68 6.08
C VAL A 33 8.33 -1.63 4.72
N LEU A 34 7.00 -1.53 4.72
CA LEU A 34 6.23 -1.34 3.49
C LEU A 34 6.57 0.01 2.84
N PHE A 35 6.70 1.07 3.63
CA PHE A 35 7.17 2.38 3.15
C PHE A 35 8.57 2.27 2.55
N LEU A 36 9.50 1.55 3.21
CA LEU A 36 10.84 1.29 2.69
C LEU A 36 10.79 0.59 1.32
N LEU A 37 9.99 -0.46 1.17
CA LEU A 37 9.87 -1.20 -0.09
C LEU A 37 9.40 -0.31 -1.25
N ILE A 38 8.39 0.52 -0.99
CA ILE A 38 7.76 1.40 -1.97
C ILE A 38 8.65 2.62 -2.28
N LYS A 39 9.11 3.35 -1.26
CA LYS A 39 9.83 4.63 -1.39
C LYS A 39 11.34 4.49 -1.50
N GLY A 40 11.90 3.33 -1.16
CA GLY A 40 13.34 3.06 -1.22
C GLY A 40 14.16 3.65 -0.06
N ARG A 41 13.51 4.24 0.95
CA ARG A 41 14.13 4.76 2.18
C ARG A 41 13.19 4.54 3.37
N LEU A 42 13.73 4.51 4.58
CA LEU A 42 12.90 4.51 5.78
C LEU A 42 12.12 5.84 5.90
N PRO A 43 10.90 5.80 6.46
CA PRO A 43 10.14 7.01 6.74
C PRO A 43 10.75 7.79 7.91
N ASN A 44 10.54 9.10 7.94
CA ASN A 44 10.68 9.88 9.17
C ASN A 44 9.48 9.65 10.12
N PRO A 45 9.51 10.11 11.39
CA PRO A 45 8.43 9.84 12.35
C PRO A 45 7.04 10.33 11.90
N ALA A 46 6.95 11.46 11.21
CA ALA A 46 5.68 12.00 10.73
C ALA A 46 5.13 11.17 9.55
N GLU A 47 6.00 10.80 8.61
CA GLU A 47 5.67 9.92 7.49
C GLU A 47 5.24 8.54 7.99
N ALA A 48 5.92 7.97 8.99
CA ALA A 48 5.58 6.68 9.58
C ALA A 48 4.16 6.72 10.17
N LYS A 49 3.85 7.77 10.95
CA LYS A 49 2.53 7.95 11.57
C LYS A 49 1.41 8.10 10.52
N ILE A 50 1.63 8.91 9.49
CA ILE A 50 0.63 9.12 8.43
C ILE A 50 0.45 7.86 7.59
N PHE A 51 1.56 7.21 7.21
CA PHE A 51 1.49 6.02 6.39
C PHE A 51 0.80 4.86 7.11
N ASP A 52 1.07 4.67 8.41
CA ASP A 52 0.34 3.70 9.23
C ASP A 52 -1.16 4.00 9.25
N ALA A 53 -1.56 5.26 9.47
CA ALA A 53 -2.97 5.66 9.42
C ALA A 53 -3.64 5.40 8.06
N ILE A 54 -2.93 5.60 6.95
CA ILE A 54 -3.41 5.30 5.59
C ILE A 54 -3.63 3.78 5.41
N ILE A 55 -2.69 2.95 5.89
CA ILE A 55 -2.83 1.50 5.79
C ILE A 55 -4.02 1.03 6.62
N VAL A 56 -4.15 1.51 7.86
CA VAL A 56 -5.26 1.17 8.76
C VAL A 56 -6.61 1.60 8.18
N SER A 57 -6.71 2.80 7.60
CA SER A 57 -7.96 3.29 7.01
C SER A 57 -8.40 2.49 5.78
N SER A 58 -7.47 1.76 5.15
CA SER A 58 -7.73 0.97 3.94
C SER A 58 -7.96 -0.52 4.22
N CYS A 59 -7.95 -0.95 5.49
CA CYS A 59 -8.00 -2.38 5.85
C CYS A 59 -9.31 -3.07 5.47
N ASP A 60 -10.46 -2.41 5.63
CA ASP A 60 -11.77 -2.98 5.27
C ASP A 60 -12.82 -1.88 5.10
N HIS A 61 -13.84 -2.15 4.28
CA HIS A 61 -15.06 -1.33 4.19
C HIS A 61 -16.33 -2.18 3.97
N GLY A 62 -16.29 -3.43 4.41
CA GLY A 62 -17.46 -4.30 4.53
C GLY A 62 -17.58 -5.35 3.42
N VAL A 63 -18.75 -6.00 3.39
CA VAL A 63 -18.98 -7.24 2.63
C VAL A 63 -19.70 -7.07 1.29
N THR A 64 -20.28 -5.89 1.06
CA THR A 64 -20.96 -5.52 -0.18
C THR A 64 -20.07 -5.02 -1.32
N PRO A 65 -18.82 -4.55 -1.10
CA PRO A 65 -17.96 -4.13 -2.20
C PRO A 65 -17.66 -5.27 -3.18
N PRO A 66 -17.46 -4.98 -4.49
CA PRO A 66 -17.17 -5.98 -5.51
C PRO A 66 -16.01 -6.93 -5.14
N SER A 67 -14.91 -6.39 -4.60
CA SER A 67 -13.75 -7.17 -4.16
C SER A 67 -14.10 -8.21 -3.09
N THR A 68 -14.91 -7.82 -2.11
CA THR A 68 -15.31 -8.72 -1.01
C THR A 68 -16.32 -9.75 -1.50
N LEU A 69 -17.28 -9.36 -2.36
CA LEU A 69 -18.24 -10.28 -2.96
C LEU A 69 -17.54 -11.35 -3.80
N ILE A 70 -16.64 -10.96 -4.70
CA ILE A 70 -15.91 -11.90 -5.57
C ILE A 70 -15.05 -12.86 -4.75
N ALA A 71 -14.28 -12.36 -3.77
CA ALA A 71 -13.46 -13.20 -2.92
C ALA A 71 -14.31 -14.23 -2.16
N ARG A 72 -15.47 -13.82 -1.63
CA ARG A 72 -16.40 -14.72 -0.94
C ARG A 72 -17.06 -15.72 -1.87
N THR A 73 -17.45 -15.32 -3.08
CA THR A 73 -18.01 -16.25 -4.07
C THR A 73 -17.02 -17.35 -4.42
N LEU A 74 -15.77 -17.00 -4.71
CA LEU A 74 -14.72 -17.99 -4.99
C LEU A 74 -14.45 -18.90 -3.78
N ALA A 75 -14.37 -18.34 -2.58
CA ALA A 75 -14.21 -19.15 -1.38
C ALA A 75 -15.39 -20.13 -1.20
N SER A 76 -16.62 -19.70 -1.50
CA SER A 76 -17.82 -20.54 -1.36
C SER A 76 -17.87 -21.72 -2.34
N THR A 77 -17.11 -21.66 -3.45
CA THR A 77 -16.98 -22.77 -4.40
C THR A 77 -15.84 -23.74 -4.05
N GLY A 78 -15.18 -23.57 -2.90
CA GLY A 78 -14.10 -24.43 -2.45
C GLY A 78 -12.72 -24.08 -3.01
N ASN A 79 -12.53 -22.87 -3.55
CA ASN A 79 -11.21 -22.42 -3.96
C ASN A 79 -10.30 -22.16 -2.76
N GLU A 80 -9.00 -22.40 -2.96
CA GLU A 80 -7.95 -22.05 -2.00
C GLU A 80 -7.97 -20.55 -1.65
N LEU A 81 -7.56 -20.22 -0.42
CA LEU A 81 -7.60 -18.85 0.11
C LEU A 81 -6.86 -17.84 -0.79
N ASN A 82 -5.70 -18.21 -1.33
CA ASN A 82 -4.93 -17.34 -2.21
C ASN A 82 -5.64 -17.08 -3.54
N ALA A 83 -6.40 -18.05 -4.07
CA ALA A 83 -7.17 -17.88 -5.29
C ALA A 83 -8.40 -16.97 -5.04
N ALA A 84 -9.09 -17.16 -3.92
CA ALA A 84 -10.18 -16.27 -3.50
C ALA A 84 -9.69 -14.82 -3.30
N LEU A 85 -8.56 -14.65 -2.61
CA LEU A 85 -7.91 -13.35 -2.41
C LEU A 85 -7.53 -12.71 -3.75
N ALA A 86 -6.91 -13.46 -4.66
CA ALA A 86 -6.54 -12.98 -5.98
C ALA A 86 -7.76 -12.47 -6.76
N GLY A 87 -8.90 -13.18 -6.70
CA GLY A 87 -10.15 -12.71 -7.31
C GLY A 87 -10.63 -11.38 -6.75
N GLY A 88 -10.55 -11.19 -5.43
CA GLY A 88 -10.87 -9.92 -4.79
C GLY A 88 -9.94 -8.78 -5.23
N VAL A 89 -8.63 -9.05 -5.37
CA VAL A 89 -7.65 -8.07 -5.88
C VAL A 89 -7.92 -7.71 -7.33
N LEU A 90 -8.30 -8.67 -8.18
CA LEU A 90 -8.65 -8.43 -9.58
C LEU A 90 -9.92 -7.58 -9.75
N ALA A 91 -10.75 -7.47 -8.71
CA ALA A 91 -11.90 -6.57 -8.71
C ALA A 91 -11.50 -5.10 -8.55
N ILE A 92 -10.30 -4.81 -8.03
CA ILE A 92 -9.79 -3.45 -7.91
C ILE A 92 -9.54 -2.88 -9.29
N SER A 93 -10.17 -1.76 -9.59
CA SER A 93 -10.15 -1.13 -10.91
C SER A 93 -10.33 0.38 -10.79
N ARG A 94 -10.35 1.07 -11.94
CA ARG A 94 -10.70 2.50 -12.03
C ARG A 94 -11.98 2.86 -11.25
N PHE A 95 -12.98 1.97 -11.27
CA PHE A 95 -14.29 2.23 -10.64
C PHE A 95 -14.43 1.62 -9.25
N HIS A 96 -13.43 0.86 -8.78
CA HIS A 96 -13.42 0.23 -7.47
C HIS A 96 -12.01 0.31 -6.86
N GLY A 97 -11.74 1.38 -6.11
CA GLY A 97 -10.42 1.69 -5.53
C GLY A 97 -9.59 2.74 -6.29
N GLY A 98 -9.84 2.94 -7.59
CA GLY A 98 -9.07 3.89 -8.42
C GLY A 98 -9.22 5.38 -8.08
N ALA A 99 -10.18 5.77 -7.23
CA ALA A 99 -10.38 7.17 -6.83
C ALA A 99 -9.18 7.78 -6.12
N ILE A 100 -8.35 6.96 -5.45
CA ILE A 100 -7.15 7.42 -4.74
C ILE A 100 -6.14 8.02 -5.72
N GLU A 101 -5.87 7.33 -6.83
CA GLU A 101 -4.92 7.80 -7.86
C GLU A 101 -5.43 9.08 -8.54
N GLY A 102 -6.71 9.11 -8.93
CA GLY A 102 -7.30 10.30 -9.54
C GLY A 102 -7.30 11.52 -8.59
N CYS A 103 -7.55 11.32 -7.29
CA CYS A 103 -7.44 12.39 -6.30
C CYS A 103 -5.99 12.89 -6.17
N MET A 104 -5.02 11.97 -6.15
CA MET A 104 -3.61 12.32 -6.08
C MET A 104 -3.16 13.17 -7.28
N GLU A 105 -3.58 12.82 -8.50
CA GLU A 105 -3.30 13.59 -9.72
C GLU A 105 -3.84 15.03 -9.61
N VAL A 106 -5.12 15.17 -9.24
CA VAL A 106 -5.77 16.48 -9.08
C VAL A 106 -5.06 17.34 -8.03
N LEU A 107 -4.67 16.75 -6.90
CA LEU A 107 -3.95 17.47 -5.83
C LEU A 107 -2.56 17.92 -6.29
N ILE A 108 -1.82 17.06 -6.98
CA ILE A 108 -0.47 17.39 -7.50
C ILE A 108 -0.58 18.51 -8.55
N GLU A 109 -1.53 18.40 -9.47
CA GLU A 109 -1.76 19.42 -10.50
C GLU A 109 -2.14 20.76 -9.88
N GLY A 110 -3.08 20.76 -8.92
CA GLY A 110 -3.53 21.99 -8.25
C GLY A 110 -2.41 22.70 -7.48
N VAL A 111 -1.57 21.95 -6.76
CA VAL A 111 -0.38 22.51 -6.08
C VAL A 111 0.62 23.05 -7.11
N GLY A 112 0.86 22.33 -8.20
CA GLY A 112 1.76 22.77 -9.28
C GLY A 112 1.28 24.02 -10.02
N ALA A 113 -0.03 24.21 -10.14
CA ALA A 113 -0.65 25.39 -10.72
C ALA A 113 -0.72 26.59 -9.75
N GLY A 114 -0.27 26.43 -8.50
CA GLY A 114 -0.27 27.50 -7.50
C GLY A 114 -1.66 27.87 -6.99
N ILE A 115 -2.62 26.93 -7.02
CA ILE A 115 -3.95 27.15 -6.43
C ILE A 115 -3.76 27.42 -4.93
N PRO A 116 -4.24 28.56 -4.40
CA PRO A 116 -4.04 28.91 -3.01
C PRO A 116 -4.72 27.88 -2.10
N ALA A 117 -4.06 27.59 -0.97
CA ALA A 117 -4.64 26.73 0.05
C ALA A 117 -6.00 27.29 0.50
N GLY A 118 -7.00 26.42 0.56
CA GLY A 118 -8.27 26.75 1.18
C GLY A 118 -8.12 27.02 2.69
N PRO A 119 -9.17 27.53 3.34
CA PRO A 119 -9.16 27.72 4.79
C PRO A 119 -8.84 26.40 5.51
N SER A 120 -8.11 26.50 6.63
CA SER A 120 -7.84 25.39 7.54
C SER A 120 -9.15 24.73 7.96
N ILE A 121 -9.26 23.41 7.75
CA ILE A 121 -10.38 22.63 8.30
C ILE A 121 -10.01 22.28 9.74
N GLY A 122 -10.22 23.22 10.66
CA GLY A 122 -10.03 23.00 12.09
C GLY A 122 -9.46 24.19 12.86
N ASP A 123 -10.23 25.28 12.94
CA ASP A 123 -10.28 26.15 14.12
C ASP A 123 -11.60 25.88 14.86
#